data_AF-A0A5S9M7U6-F1
#
_entry.id   AF-A0A5S9M7U6-F1
#
_cell.length_a   1.000
_cell.length_b   1.000
_cell.length_c   1.000
_cell.angle_alpha   90.00
_cell.angle_beta   90.00
_cell.angle_gamma   90.00
#
_symmetry.space_group_name_H-M   'P 1'
#
loop_
_entity.id
_entity.type
_entity.pdbx_description
1 polymer ?
#
loop_
_entity_poly.entity_id
_entity_poly.type
_entity_poly.pdbx_seq_one_letter_code
_entity_poly.pdbx_strand_id
1 'polypeptide(L)'
;MSNEHIVWHDSSITKKEYQQKNNHTSGIIWLTGLSGSGKSTIANAAARELFEQGYQVTVLDGDNVRHGLNKDLGFFQMMTEKKTSAGSEK
;
A
#
# COMPACT_ATOMS: atom_id res chain seq x y z
N MET A 1 -29.28 -2.85 -22.58
CA MET A 1 -28.48 -1.95 -23.43
C MET A 1 -27.19 -1.64 -22.70
N SER A 2 -26.11 -1.60 -23.48
CA SER A 2 -24.67 -1.65 -23.18
C SER A 2 -24.14 -0.61 -22.20
N ASN A 3 -23.13 -0.98 -21.40
CA ASN A 3 -21.85 -0.24 -21.34
C ASN A 3 -20.86 -0.92 -20.37
N GLU A 4 -20.15 -1.93 -20.85
CA GLU A 4 -18.83 -2.30 -20.29
C GLU A 4 -17.81 -2.22 -21.41
N HIS A 5 -17.53 -1.01 -21.86
CA HIS A 5 -16.47 -0.73 -22.82
C HIS A 5 -15.18 -0.36 -22.05
N ILE A 6 -14.79 -1.20 -21.10
CA ILE A 6 -13.47 -1.09 -20.46
C ILE A 6 -12.48 -1.77 -21.40
N VAL A 7 -11.94 -0.98 -22.33
CA VAL A 7 -10.86 -1.43 -23.21
C VAL A 7 -9.55 -1.14 -22.48
N TRP A 8 -8.70 -2.14 -22.35
CA TRP A 8 -7.34 -1.93 -21.90
C TRP A 8 -6.64 -1.02 -22.90
N HIS A 9 -6.28 0.19 -22.45
CA HIS A 9 -5.45 1.08 -23.24
C HIS A 9 -3.99 0.72 -23.00
N ASP A 10 -3.26 0.48 -24.09
CA ASP A 10 -1.81 0.36 -24.02
C ASP A 10 -1.23 1.70 -23.52
N SER A 11 -0.41 1.61 -22.47
CA SER A 11 0.34 2.77 -22.01
C SER A 11 1.29 3.23 -23.11
N SER A 12 1.31 4.54 -23.36
CA SER A 12 2.24 5.15 -24.32
C SER A 12 3.72 4.96 -23.96
N ILE A 13 4.00 4.59 -22.71
CA ILE A 13 5.35 4.27 -22.23
C ILE A 13 5.35 2.84 -21.68
N THR A 14 6.25 2.02 -22.18
CA THR A 14 6.42 0.63 -21.78
C THR A 14 7.28 0.49 -20.53
N LYS A 15 7.16 -0.65 -19.84
CA LYS A 15 8.06 -1.03 -18.74
C LYS A 15 9.53 -0.99 -19.14
N LYS A 16 9.86 -1.40 -20.37
CA LYS A 16 11.23 -1.42 -20.88
C LYS A 16 11.80 -0.02 -21.03
N GLU A 17 11.00 0.93 -21.54
CA GLU A 17 11.42 2.33 -21.66
C GLU A 17 11.70 2.97 -20.30
N TYR A 18 10.86 2.71 -19.28
CA TYR A 18 11.15 3.16 -17.92
C TYR A 18 12.46 2.58 -17.36
N GLN A 19 12.70 1.28 -17.57
CA GLN A 19 13.91 0.63 -17.10
C GLN A 19 15.16 1.14 -17.80
N GLN A 20 15.07 1.40 -19.11
CA GLN A 20 16.14 2.01 -19.89
C GLN A 20 16.42 3.43 -19.43
N LYS A 21 15.38 4.25 -19.23
CA LYS A 21 15.51 5.63 -18.74
C LYS A 21 16.13 5.70 -17.36
N ASN A 22 15.73 4.82 -16.45
CA ASN A 22 16.16 4.84 -15.06
C ASN A 22 17.45 4.02 -14.81
N ASN A 23 17.93 3.26 -15.80
CA ASN A 23 19.07 2.34 -15.68
C ASN A 23 18.90 1.31 -14.54
N HIS A 24 17.67 0.93 -14.21
CA HIS A 24 17.37 -0.10 -13.22
C HIS A 24 16.02 -0.76 -13.47
N THR A 25 15.83 -1.96 -12.91
CA THR A 25 14.52 -2.63 -12.91
C THR A 25 13.60 -2.05 -11.84
N SER A 26 12.29 -2.18 -12.05
CA SER A 26 11.25 -1.78 -11.10
C SER A 26 10.84 -2.95 -10.21
N GLY A 27 10.57 -2.70 -8.93
CA GLY A 27 10.08 -3.71 -8.00
C GLY A 27 9.19 -3.10 -6.91
N ILE A 28 8.50 -3.97 -6.16
CA ILE A 28 7.67 -3.58 -5.01
C ILE A 28 8.14 -4.40 -3.81
N ILE A 29 8.44 -3.72 -2.71
CA ILE A 29 8.69 -4.33 -1.40
C ILE A 29 7.45 -4.12 -0.55
N TRP A 30 6.75 -5.21 -0.24
CA TRP A 30 5.51 -5.18 0.51
C TRP A 30 5.76 -5.57 1.97
N LEU A 31 5.81 -4.59 2.87
CA LEU A 31 6.01 -4.82 4.30
C LEU A 31 4.66 -5.00 5.02
N THR A 32 4.48 -6.14 5.69
CA THR A 32 3.30 -6.43 6.52
C THR A 32 3.72 -6.76 7.95
N GLY A 33 2.78 -6.61 8.89
CA GLY A 33 3.05 -6.82 10.31
C GLY A 33 2.18 -5.96 11.22
N LEU A 34 2.15 -6.31 12.50
CA LEU A 34 1.36 -5.64 13.54
C LEU A 34 1.68 -4.14 13.64
N SER A 35 0.75 -3.34 14.16
CA SER A 35 1.05 -1.94 14.50
C SER A 35 2.23 -1.87 15.47
N GLY A 36 3.15 -0.93 15.25
CA GLY A 36 4.39 -0.82 16.05
C GLY A 36 5.50 -1.83 15.70
N SER A 37 5.32 -2.76 14.76
CA SER A 37 6.35 -3.74 14.38
C SER A 37 7.54 -3.15 13.58
N GLY A 38 7.62 -1.83 13.42
CA GLY A 38 8.72 -1.15 12.73
C GLY A 38 8.66 -1.10 11.20
N LYS A 39 7.52 -1.43 10.57
CA LYS A 39 7.36 -1.41 9.09
C LYS A 39 7.78 -0.07 8.48
N SER A 40 7.23 1.03 8.99
CA SER A 40 7.52 2.39 8.50
C SER A 40 8.98 2.76 8.75
N THR A 41 9.56 2.33 9.88
CA THR A 41 10.99 2.56 10.17
C THR A 41 11.87 1.89 9.13
N ILE A 42 11.62 0.60 8.82
CA ILE A 42 12.40 -0.15 7.82
C ILE A 42 12.16 0.41 6.42
N ALA A 43 10.91 0.73 6.06
CA ALA A 43 10.60 1.28 4.74
C ALA A 43 11.35 2.58 4.45
N ASN A 44 11.38 3.51 5.42
CA ASN A 44 12.08 4.79 5.26
C ASN A 44 13.60 4.61 5.23
N ALA A 45 14.16 3.72 6.06
CA ALA A 45 15.58 3.42 6.04
C ALA A 45 16.02 2.82 4.69
N ALA A 46 15.27 1.83 4.19
CA ALA A 46 15.53 1.22 2.88
C ALA A 46 15.39 2.23 1.73
N ALA A 47 14.37 3.10 1.78
CA ALA A 47 14.20 4.15 0.78
C ALA A 47 15.36 5.16 0.80
N ARG A 48 15.85 5.53 1.98
CA ARG A 48 17.01 6.43 2.10
C ARG A 48 18.25 5.83 1.44
N GLU A 49 18.55 4.58 1.75
CA GLU A 49 19.69 3.84 1.19
C GLU A 49 19.59 3.71 -0.33
N LEU A 50 18.43 3.28 -0.85
CA LEU A 50 18.21 3.15 -2.29
C LEU A 50 18.32 4.50 -3.02
N PHE A 51 17.84 5.57 -2.40
CA PHE A 51 17.97 6.92 -2.95
C PHE A 51 19.44 7.36 -3.02
N GLU A 52 20.24 7.10 -1.98
CA GLU A 52 21.68 7.39 -1.97
C GLU A 52 22.44 6.61 -3.06
N GLN A 53 21.97 5.40 -3.39
CA GLN A 53 22.50 4.59 -4.50
C GLN A 53 21.98 5.03 -5.89
N GLY A 54 21.16 6.07 -5.97
CA GLY A 54 20.67 6.64 -7.23
C GLY A 54 19.38 6.00 -7.79
N TYR A 55 18.71 5.14 -7.03
CA TYR A 55 17.44 4.56 -7.44
C TYR A 55 16.27 5.53 -7.23
N GLN A 56 15.30 5.49 -8.16
CA GLN A 56 14.01 6.13 -7.95
C GLN A 56 13.17 5.28 -6.99
N VAL A 57 12.88 5.82 -5.81
CA VAL A 57 12.18 5.10 -4.74
C VAL A 57 11.13 5.99 -4.08
N THR A 58 9.97 5.38 -3.78
CA THR A 58 8.86 6.03 -3.08
C THR A 58 8.33 5.08 -2.02
N VAL A 59 8.11 5.60 -0.81
CA VAL A 59 7.44 4.87 0.28
C VAL A 59 5.95 5.17 0.24
N LEU A 60 5.12 4.13 0.14
CA LEU A 60 3.68 4.21 0.31
C LEU A 60 3.31 3.70 1.70
N ASP A 61 3.27 4.60 2.68
CA ASP A 61 2.86 4.28 4.04
C ASP A 61 1.37 4.53 4.22
N GLY A 62 0.66 3.61 4.88
CA GLY A 62 -0.76 3.73 5.16
C GLY A 62 -1.10 5.00 5.93
N ASP A 63 -0.18 5.50 6.76
CA ASP A 63 -0.38 6.76 7.48
C ASP A 63 -0.31 7.96 6.53
N ASN A 64 0.65 8.01 5.60
CA ASN A 64 0.75 9.10 4.62
C ASN A 64 -0.34 9.03 3.54
N VAL A 65 -0.73 7.84 3.11
CA VAL A 65 -1.78 7.63 2.10
C VAL A 65 -3.18 7.95 2.67
N ARG A 66 -3.42 7.69 3.96
CA ARG A 66 -4.70 8.03 4.64
C ARG A 66 -4.94 9.53 4.78
N HIS A 67 -3.89 10.35 4.85
CA HIS A 67 -4.06 11.81 4.89
C HIS A 67 -4.41 12.42 3.52
N GLY A 68 -4.22 11.68 2.42
CA GLY A 68 -4.44 12.15 1.05
C GLY A 68 -5.40 11.27 0.26
N LEU A 69 -4.85 10.34 -0.52
CA LEU A 69 -5.58 9.52 -1.50
C LEU A 69 -6.69 8.65 -0.88
N ASN A 70 -6.48 8.16 0.34
CA ASN A 70 -7.42 7.27 1.03
C ASN A 70 -8.20 7.96 2.16
N LYS A 71 -8.36 9.28 2.09
CA LYS A 71 -9.05 10.07 3.12
C LYS A 71 -10.49 9.61 3.38
N ASP A 72 -11.16 9.08 2.35
CA ASP A 72 -12.56 8.66 2.43
C ASP A 72 -12.74 7.18 2.84
N LEU A 73 -11.63 6.44 3.00
CA LEU A 73 -11.64 5.05 3.49
C LEU A 73 -11.50 5.04 5.02
N GLY A 74 -12.55 5.47 5.70
CA GLY A 74 -12.65 5.43 7.16
C GLY A 74 -12.67 3.99 7.70
N PHE A 75 -12.11 3.78 8.89
CA PHE A 75 -12.26 2.52 9.63
C PHE A 75 -13.69 2.40 10.16
N PHE A 76 -14.58 1.75 9.41
CA PHE A 76 -15.78 1.19 10.01
C PHE A 76 -15.35 0.02 10.89
N GLN A 77 -15.22 0.27 12.18
CA GLN A 77 -14.90 -0.75 13.17
C GLN A 77 -16.14 -1.64 13.40
N MET A 78 -16.40 -2.58 12.51
CA MET A 78 -17.34 -3.68 12.78
C MET A 78 -16.61 -4.81 13.51
N MET A 79 -16.28 -4.56 14.77
CA MET A 79 -15.99 -5.63 15.71
C MET A 79 -16.76 -5.37 17.00
N THR A 80 -18.07 -5.57 16.97
CA THR A 80 -18.82 -5.91 18.18
C THR A 80 -18.94 -7.43 18.24
N GLU A 81 -17.92 -8.10 18.81
CA GLU A 81 -18.17 -9.36 19.48
C GLU A 81 -19.05 -9.05 20.69
N LYS A 82 -20.37 -9.23 20.55
CA LYS A 82 -21.20 -9.46 21.73
C LYS A 82 -20.73 -10.78 22.33
N LYS A 83 -19.86 -10.72 23.34
CA LYS A 83 -19.78 -11.77 24.35
C LYS A 83 -21.13 -11.81 25.06
N THR A 84 -22.05 -12.65 24.56
CA THR A 84 -23.12 -13.17 25.40
C THR A 84 -22.43 -14.04 26.44
N SER A 85 -22.12 -13.44 27.59
CA SER A 85 -21.69 -14.17 28.76
C SER A 85 -22.74 -15.24 29.06
N ALA A 86 -22.32 -16.50 29.02
CA ALA A 86 -23.01 -17.56 29.71
C ALA A 86 -23.06 -17.19 31.20
N GLY A 87 -24.27 -16.94 31.69
CA GLY A 87 -24.59 -16.86 33.11
C GLY A 87 -25.68 -17.89 33.38
N SER A 88 -25.25 -19.06 33.85
CA SER A 88 -26.09 -20.01 34.57
C SER A 88 -26.69 -19.35 35.80
N GLU A 89 -27.99 -19.55 36.05
CA GLU A 89 -28.51 -20.14 37.30
C GLU A 89 -30.04 -20.07 37.38
N LYS A 90 -30.60 -21.24 37.75
CA LYS A 90 -31.99 -21.61 38.09
C LYS A 90 -32.93 -21.97 36.94
#